data_AF-A0A7J7MGI6-F1
#
_entry.id   AF-A0A7J7MGI6-F1
#
_cell.length_a   1.000
_cell.length_b   1.000
_cell.length_c   1.000
_cell.angle_alpha   90.00
_cell.angle_beta   90.00
_cell.angle_gamma   90.00
#
_symmetry.space_group_name_H-M   'P 1'
#
loop_
_entity.id
_entity.type
_entity.pdbx_description
1 polymer ?
#
loop_
_entity_poly.entity_id
_entity_poly.type
_entity_poly.pdbx_seq_one_letter_code
_entity_poly.pdbx_strand_id
1 'polypeptide(L)' 'MSIPKPKNVMFHFCNMWTRHDSFLQVVAENWNQPLEGDPLFQISSKRLKSRFKEWNTSVFGHNKRHIQELSTRVEALQ' A
#
# COMPACT_ATOMS: atom_id res chain seq x y z
N MET A 1 -11.29 19.39 -3.93
CA MET A 1 -9.97 19.61 -4.55
C MET A 1 -9.19 18.30 -4.49
N SER A 2 -8.80 17.72 -5.62
CA SER A 2 -8.01 16.48 -5.65
C SER A 2 -6.53 16.81 -5.50
N ILE A 3 -5.93 16.46 -4.36
CA ILE A 3 -4.51 16.68 -4.09
C ILE A 3 -3.71 15.81 -5.09
N PRO A 4 -2.93 16.40 -6.00
CA PRO A 4 -2.18 15.64 -6.98
C PRO A 4 -1.13 14.79 -6.26
N LYS A 5 -1.10 13.49 -6.59
CA LYS A 5 -0.13 12.55 -6.00
C LYS A 5 1.30 13.02 -6.35
N PRO A 6 2.18 13.22 -5.36
CA PRO A 6 3.53 13.70 -5.62
C PRO A 6 4.30 12.73 -6.52
N LYS A 7 4.96 13.27 -7.55
CA LYS A 7 5.62 12.48 -8.61
C LYS A 7 6.89 11.74 -8.17
N ASN A 8 7.48 12.13 -7.03
CA ASN A 8 8.77 11.58 -6.53
C ASN A 8 8.71 11.21 -5.04
N VAL A 9 7.73 10.41 -4.64
CA VAL A 9 7.71 9.85 -3.29
C VAL A 9 8.64 8.64 -3.23
N MET A 10 9.69 8.75 -2.43
CA MET A 10 10.48 7.59 -2.01
C MET A 10 9.57 6.56 -1.36
N PHE A 11 9.88 5.28 -1.56
CA PHE A 11 9.13 4.23 -0.87
C PHE A 11 9.55 4.21 0.59
N HIS A 12 8.57 4.42 1.46
CA HIS A 12 8.76 4.30 2.89
C HIS A 12 7.94 3.10 3.37
N PHE A 13 8.58 2.19 4.08
CA PHE A 13 7.90 1.06 4.68
C PHE A 13 7.09 1.56 5.89
N CYS A 14 5.79 1.29 5.94
CA CYS A 14 4.97 1.68 7.09
C CYS A 14 4.79 0.49 8.04
N ASN A 15 5.15 0.66 9.31
CA ASN A 15 4.92 -0.34 10.37
C ASN A 15 3.44 -0.72 10.55
N MET A 16 2.49 0.09 10.09
CA MET A 16 1.07 -0.29 10.12
C MET A 16 0.79 -1.54 9.28
N TRP A 17 1.60 -1.80 8.25
CA TRP A 17 1.44 -2.95 7.38
C TRP A 17 1.67 -4.26 8.13
N THR A 18 2.68 -4.33 9.00
CA THR A 18 2.98 -5.55 9.76
C THR A 18 1.91 -5.90 10.79
N ARG A 19 1.05 -4.95 11.14
CA ARG A 19 -0.07 -5.12 12.08
C ARG A 19 -1.33 -5.64 11.41
N HIS A 20 -1.39 -5.67 10.09
CA HIS A 20 -2.55 -6.17 9.35
C HIS A 20 -2.43 -7.68 9.14
N ASP A 21 -3.46 -8.45 9.47
CA ASP A 21 -3.43 -9.92 9.40
C ASP A 21 -3.02 -10.47 8.03
N SER A 22 -3.49 -9.84 6.95
CA SER A 22 -3.14 -10.23 5.58
C SER A 22 -1.70 -9.88 5.13
N PHE A 23 -0.87 -9.26 5.98
CA PHE A 23 0.48 -8.83 5.61
C PHE A 23 1.36 -9.99 5.14
N LEU A 24 1.47 -11.04 5.96
CA LEU A 24 2.30 -12.20 5.64
C LEU A 24 1.81 -12.91 4.39
N GLN A 25 0.49 -12.98 4.20
CA GLN A 25 -0.12 -13.56 3.02
C GLN A 25 0.28 -12.77 1.76
N VAL A 26 0.16 -11.44 1.77
CA VAL A 26 0.51 -10.59 0.62
C VAL A 26 2.00 -10.68 0.28
N VAL A 27 2.87 -10.78 1.30
CA VAL A 27 4.30 -11.01 1.10
C VAL A 27 4.55 -12.37 0.46
N ALA A 28 3.95 -13.44 0.98
CA ALA A 28 4.12 -14.80 0.48
C ALA A 28 3.60 -14.95 -0.97
N GLU A 29 2.44 -14.39 -1.28
CA GLU A 29 1.88 -14.39 -2.63
C GLU A 29 2.81 -13.67 -3.62
N ASN A 30 3.37 -12.52 -3.23
CA ASN A 30 4.32 -11.81 -4.08
C ASN A 30 5.65 -12.55 -4.23
N TRP A 31 6.09 -13.27 -3.20
CA TRP A 31 7.38 -13.99 -3.21
C TRP A 31 7.36 -15.29 -4.01
N ASN A 32 6.17 -15.90 -4.12
CA ASN A 32 5.90 -17.13 -4.87
C ASN A 32 5.39 -16.88 -6.30
N GLN A 33 5.15 -15.62 -6.68
CA GLN A 33 4.80 -15.32 -8.06
C GLN A 33 5.94 -15.75 -9.01
N PRO A 34 5.63 -16.52 -10.07
CA PRO A 34 6.63 -16.90 -11.06
C PRO A 34 7.13 -15.64 -11.76
N LEU A 35 8.42 -15.36 -11.62
CA LEU A 35 9.11 -14.27 -12.29
C LEU A 35 9.97 -14.88 -13.40
N GLU A 36 9.69 -14.51 -14.63
CA GLU A 36 10.48 -14.93 -15.79
C GLU A 36 11.72 -14.04 -15.92
N GLY A 37 12.89 -14.64 -16.11
CA GLY A 37 14.16 -13.91 -16.24
C GLY A 37 15.32 -14.59 -15.49
N ASP A 38 16.50 -13.97 -15.59
CA ASP A 38 17.72 -14.44 -14.94
C ASP A 38 17.55 -14.53 -13.41
N PRO A 39 18.12 -15.54 -12.71
CA PRO A 39 17.99 -15.69 -11.26
C PRO A 39 18.33 -14.43 -10.46
N LEU A 40 19.30 -13.63 -10.93
CA LEU A 40 19.68 -12.37 -10.30
C LEU A 40 18.60 -11.30 -10.47
N PHE A 41 17.94 -11.29 -11.63
CA PHE A 41 16.78 -10.46 -11.89
C PHE A 41 15.59 -10.89 -11.03
N GLN A 42 15.34 -12.19 -10.86
CA GLN A 42 14.25 -12.68 -10.02
C GLN A 42 14.41 -12.23 -8.56
N ILE A 43 15.61 -12.33 -7.98
CA ILE A 43 15.90 -11.88 -6.61
C ILE A 43 15.71 -10.36 -6.48
N SER A 44 16.21 -9.59 -7.44
CA SER A 44 16.11 -8.12 -7.44
C SER A 44 14.71 -7.58 -7.82
N SER A 45 13.89 -8.42 -8.45
CA SER A 45 12.51 -8.14 -8.89
C SER A 45 11.44 -8.63 -7.93
N LYS A 46 11.78 -9.24 -6.79
CA LYS A 46 10.88 -9.44 -5.63
C LYS A 46 10.54 -8.11 -4.94
N ARG A 47 10.21 -7.10 -5.74
CA ARG A 47 9.95 -5.72 -5.36
C ARG A 47 8.54 -5.62 -4.80
N LEU A 48 8.46 -5.99 -3.52
CA LEU A 48 7.36 -5.72 -2.61
C LEU A 48 6.85 -4.27 -2.69
N LYS A 49 7.69 -3.31 -3.11
CA LYS A 49 7.32 -1.90 -3.31
C LYS A 49 6.09 -1.69 -4.18
N SER A 50 6.01 -2.30 -5.36
CA SER A 50 4.86 -2.09 -6.26
C SER A 50 3.61 -2.74 -5.71
N ARG A 51 3.73 -3.98 -5.20
CA ARG A 51 2.63 -4.73 -4.59
C ARG A 51 2.09 -4.02 -3.35
N PHE A 52 2.97 -3.54 -2.47
CA PHE A 52 2.58 -2.77 -1.30
C PHE A 52 1.96 -1.43 -1.65
N LYS A 53 2.35 -0.75 -2.73
CA LYS A 53 1.71 0.49 -3.15
C LYS A 53 0.26 0.26 -3.58
N GLU A 54 0.01 -0.82 -4.33
CA GLU A 54 -1.34 -1.23 -4.71
C GLU A 54 -2.14 -1.68 -3.49
N TRP A 55 -1.58 -2.58 -2.68
CA TRP A 55 -2.23 -3.08 -1.46
C TRP A 55 -2.55 -1.95 -0.47
N ASN A 56 -1.63 -1.00 -0.30
CA ASN A 56 -1.84 0.16 0.55
C ASN A 56 -2.99 1.03 0.04
N THR A 57 -3.16 1.14 -1.29
CA THR A 57 -4.29 1.87 -1.89
C THR A 57 -5.59 1.08 -1.76
N SER A 58 -5.55 -0.24 -1.93
CA SER A 58 -6.74 -1.10 -1.83
C SER A 58 -7.28 -1.17 -0.40
N VAL A 59 -6.41 -1.46 0.58
CA VAL A 59 -6.79 -1.65 1.98
C VAL A 59 -6.99 -0.33 2.72
N PHE A 60 -6.09 0.65 2.52
CA PHE A 60 -6.12 1.90 3.28
C PHE A 60 -6.65 3.10 2.48
N GLY A 61 -6.88 2.96 1.18
CA GLY A 61 -7.42 4.05 0.35
C GLY A 61 -8.82 4.47 0.76
N HIS A 62 -9.66 3.53 1.17
CA HIS A 62 -11.00 3.82 1.71
C HIS A 62 -10.96 4.42 3.10
N ASN A 63 -10.04 3.98 3.97
CA ASN A 63 -9.92 4.50 5.33
C ASN A 63 -9.65 6.01 5.34
N LYS A 64 -8.80 6.52 4.44
CA LYS A 64 -8.57 7.98 4.36
C LYS A 64 -9.83 8.75 3.97
N ARG A 65 -10.61 8.23 3.03
CA ARG A 65 -11.85 8.88 2.57
C ARG A 65 -12.93 8.85 3.64
N HIS A 66 -13.06 7.71 4.33
CA HIS A 66 -14.04 7.52 5.39
C HIS A 66 -13.69 8.34 6.65
N ILE A 67 -12.42 8.40 7.04
CA ILE A 67 -11.95 9.26 8.14
C ILE A 67 -12.21 10.74 7.82
N GLN A 68 -11.98 11.16 6.58
CA GLN A 68 -12.23 12.54 6.16
C GLN A 68 -13.72 12.87 6.18
N GLU A 69 -14.58 11.97 5.68
CA GLU A 69 -16.04 12.12 5.73
C GLU A 69 -16.58 12.16 7.17
N LEU A 70 -16.08 11.29 8.04
CA LEU A 70 -16.43 11.29 9.46
C LEU A 70 -15.97 12.58 10.16
N SER A 71 -14.77 13.09 9.84
CA SER A 71 -14.28 14.37 10.35
C SER A 71 -15.16 15.54 9.92
N THR A 72 -15.57 15.59 8.65
CA THR A 72 -16.47 16.64 8.14
C THR A 72 -17.84 16.60 8.82
N ARG A 73 -18.37 15.41 9.15
CA ARG A 73 -19.63 15.28 9.87
C ARG A 73 -19.55 15.73 11.32
N VAL A 74 -18.41 15.52 11.98
CA VAL A 74 -18.18 16.00 13.35
C VAL A 74 -18.10 17.52 13.38
N GLU A 75 -17.40 18.14 12.43
CA GLU A 75 -17.23 19.59 12.36
C GLU A 75 -18.55 20.33 12.02
N ALA A 76 -19.46 19.69 11.27
CA ALA A 76 -20.78 20.24 10.96
C ALA A 76 -21.80 20.16 12.13
N LEU A 77 -21.44 19.50 13.23
CA LEU A 77 -22.26 19.37 14.44
C LEU A 77 -21.74 20.27 15.59
N GLN A 78 -20.72 21.09 15.33
CA GLN A 78 -20.19 22.10 16.24
C GLN A 78 -20.60 23.51 15.79
#